data_AF-A0A660SUG0-F1
#
_entry.id   AF-A0A660SUG0-F1
#
_cell.length_a   1.000
_cell.length_b   1.000
_cell.length_c   1.000
_cell.angle_alpha   90.00
_cell.angle_beta   90.00
_cell.angle_gamma   90.00
#
_symmetry.space_group_name_H-M   'P 1'
#
loop_
_entity.id
_entity.type
_entity.pdbx_description
1 polymer ?
#
loop_
_entity_poly.entity_id
_entity_poly.type
_entity_poly.pdbx_seq_one_letter_code
_entity_poly.pdbx_strand_id
1 'polypeptide(L)' 'MKMPFGKYAGRYLVDLPENYVLWFKQKGFPKGELGEHLAAICEIKANGLEPLLRPLQEDHGYHTAI' A
#
# COMPACT_ATOMS: atom_id res chain seq x y z
N MET A 1 -0.39 7.41 -3.50
CA MET A 1 -1.83 7.51 -3.86
C MET A 1 -2.71 6.94 -2.75
N LYS A 2 -4.00 7.29 -2.74
CA LYS A 2 -5.00 6.75 -1.80
C LYS A 2 -5.81 5.63 -2.45
N MET A 3 -6.25 4.68 -1.63
CA MET A 3 -7.14 3.60 -2.04
C MET A 3 -8.49 4.19 -2.48
N PRO A 4 -8.98 3.94 -3.70
CA PRO A 4 -10.17 4.60 -4.21
C PRO A 4 -11.50 3.94 -3.77
N PHE A 5 -11.47 2.70 -3.27
CA PHE A 5 -12.68 1.95 -2.91
C PHE A 5 -12.45 0.93 -1.80
N GLY A 6 -13.53 0.27 -1.38
CA GLY A 6 -13.51 -0.82 -0.40
C GLY A 6 -13.36 -0.33 1.05
N LYS A 7 -13.08 -1.27 1.95
CA LYS A 7 -13.02 -1.03 3.41
C LYS A 7 -12.03 0.07 3.81
N TYR A 8 -10.94 0.23 3.05
CA TYR A 8 -9.87 1.17 3.34
C TYR A 8 -9.84 2.35 2.36
N ALA A 9 -10.96 2.66 1.71
CA ALA A 9 -11.07 3.82 0.84
C ALA A 9 -10.59 5.11 1.55
N GLY A 10 -9.83 5.94 0.85
CA GLY A 10 -9.25 7.17 1.37
C GLY A 10 -7.95 7.01 2.18
N ARG A 11 -7.54 5.79 2.53
CA ARG A 11 -6.22 5.53 3.14
C ARG A 11 -5.13 5.46 2.09
N TYR A 12 -3.88 5.78 2.44
CA TYR A 12 -2.76 5.53 1.55
C TYR A 12 -2.50 4.04 1.42
N LEU A 13 -1.97 3.63 0.26
CA LEU A 13 -1.70 2.21 -0.01
C LEU A 13 -0.69 1.61 0.98
N VAL A 14 0.27 2.42 1.42
CA VAL A 14 1.28 2.04 2.44
C VAL A 14 0.66 1.71 3.79
N ASP A 15 -0.44 2.36 4.15
CA ASP A 15 -1.16 2.16 5.42
C ASP A 15 -2.17 1.01 5.35
N LEU A 16 -2.27 0.34 4.19
CA LEU A 16 -3.14 -0.82 4.07
C LEU A 16 -2.57 -1.99 4.89
N PRO A 17 -3.43 -2.71 5.64
CA PRO A 17 -3.01 -3.93 6.33
C PRO A 17 -2.45 -4.97 5.35
N GLU A 18 -1.40 -5.67 5.74
CA GLU A 18 -0.74 -6.68 4.88
C GLU A 18 -1.71 -7.74 4.37
N ASN A 19 -2.55 -8.28 5.26
CA ASN A 19 -3.56 -9.28 4.91
C ASN A 19 -4.53 -8.80 3.83
N TYR A 20 -4.83 -7.51 3.78
CA TYR A 20 -5.71 -6.91 2.78
C TYR A 20 -5.04 -6.85 1.41
N VAL A 21 -3.77 -6.49 1.36
CA VAL A 21 -3.01 -6.43 0.10
C VAL A 21 -2.70 -7.84 -0.40
N LEU A 22 -2.39 -8.79 0.50
CA LEU A 22 -2.15 -10.19 0.15
C LEU A 22 -3.41 -10.88 -0.42
N TRP A 23 -4.60 -10.49 0.04
CA TRP A 23 -5.86 -10.95 -0.54
C TRP A 23 -5.97 -10.56 -2.03
N PHE A 24 -5.54 -9.35 -2.41
CA PHE A 24 -5.47 -8.96 -3.82
C PHE A 24 -4.43 -9.79 -4.61
N LYS A 25 -3.29 -10.16 -4.01
CA LYS A 25 -2.32 -11.04 -4.67
C LYS A 25 -2.93 -12.40 -5.04
N GLN A 26 -3.85 -12.92 -4.23
CA GLN A 26 -4.55 -14.18 -4.50
C GLN A 26 -5.70 -14.03 -5.50
N LYS A 27 -6.41 -12.90 -5.48
CA LYS A 27 -7.57 -12.65 -6.36
C LYS A 27 -7.21 -12.01 -7.71
N GLY A 28 -6.02 -11.43 -7.81
CA GLY A 28 -5.60 -10.57 -8.89
C GLY A 28 -5.72 -9.09 -8.52
N PHE A 29 -4.69 -8.32 -8.85
CA PHE A 29 -4.70 -6.87 -8.69
C PHE A 29 -5.60 -6.20 -9.74
N PRO A 30 -6.18 -5.02 -9.45
CA PRO A 30 -6.85 -4.20 -10.45
C PRO A 30 -5.94 -3.90 -11.65
N LYS A 31 -6.49 -3.60 -12.82
CA LYS A 31 -5.67 -3.15 -13.96
C LYS A 31 -5.22 -1.70 -13.79
N GLY A 32 -4.10 -1.36 -14.44
CA GLY A 32 -3.53 -0.01 -14.45
C GLY A 32 -2.74 0.33 -13.18
N GLU A 33 -2.44 1.61 -13.01
CA GLU A 33 -1.52 2.10 -11.97
C GLU A 33 -1.89 1.62 -10.56
N LEU A 34 -3.18 1.57 -10.22
CA LEU A 34 -3.60 1.12 -8.89
C LEU A 34 -3.11 -0.31 -8.60
N GLY A 35 -3.22 -1.21 -9.57
CA GLY A 35 -2.78 -2.59 -9.40
C GLY A 35 -1.27 -2.73 -9.33
N GLU A 36 -0.55 -1.95 -10.15
CA GLU A 36 0.91 -1.92 -10.14
C GLU A 36 1.44 -1.43 -8.79
N HIS A 37 0.86 -0.37 -8.24
CA HIS A 37 1.19 0.11 -6.90
C HIS A 37 0.82 -0.88 -5.81
N LEU A 38 -0.37 -1.52 -5.87
CA LEU A 38 -0.76 -2.54 -4.91
C LEU A 38 0.17 -3.76 -4.94
N ALA A 39 0.61 -4.18 -6.12
CA ALA A 39 1.59 -5.25 -6.27
C ALA A 39 2.93 -4.88 -5.62
N ALA A 40 3.44 -3.66 -5.88
CA ALA A 40 4.66 -3.17 -5.25
C ALA A 40 4.55 -3.12 -3.72
N ILE A 41 3.44 -2.59 -3.20
CA ILE A 41 3.17 -2.58 -1.75
C ILE A 41 3.09 -3.99 -1.18
N CYS A 42 2.49 -4.94 -1.92
CA CYS A 42 2.41 -6.33 -1.49
C CYS A 42 3.81 -6.95 -1.31
N GLU A 43 4.70 -6.74 -2.27
CA GLU A 43 6.06 -7.27 -2.21
C GLU A 43 6.88 -6.59 -1.11
N ILE A 44 6.72 -5.27 -0.93
CA ILE A 44 7.38 -4.54 0.15
C ILE A 44 6.97 -5.10 1.52
N LYS A 45 5.66 -5.30 1.75
CA LYS A 45 5.15 -5.84 3.02
C LYS A 45 5.57 -7.28 3.24
N ALA A 46 5.43 -8.14 2.23
CA ALA A 46 5.80 -9.57 2.33
C ALA A 46 7.29 -9.80 2.68
N ASN A 47 8.16 -8.84 2.34
CA ASN A 47 9.59 -8.91 2.66
C ASN A 47 9.99 -8.03 3.86
N GLY A 48 9.06 -7.37 4.54
CA GLY A 48 9.34 -6.48 5.68
C GLY A 48 10.14 -5.21 5.30
N LEU A 49 10.03 -4.76 4.04
CA LEU A 49 10.78 -3.62 3.50
C LEU A 49 10.09 -2.27 3.73
N GLU A 50 9.00 -2.23 4.49
CA GLU A 50 8.26 -1.02 4.85
C GLU A 50 9.13 0.12 5.43
N PRO A 51 10.19 -0.16 6.23
CA PRO A 51 11.09 0.88 6.73
C PRO A 51 11.75 1.74 5.65
N LEU A 52 11.91 1.21 4.43
CA LEU A 52 12.49 1.93 3.30
C LEU A 52 11.56 3.04 2.77
N LEU A 53 10.26 2.96 3.07
CA LEU A 53 9.28 3.96 2.65
C LEU A 53 9.23 5.17 3.58
N ARG A 54 9.69 5.03 4.83
CA ARG A 54 9.70 6.12 5.82
C ARG A 54 10.38 7.41 5.33
N PRO A 55 11.61 7.40 4.81
CA PRO A 55 12.24 8.63 4.33
C PRO A 55 11.46 9.28 3.19
N LEU A 56 10.82 8.49 2.31
CA LEU A 56 9.99 9.01 1.22
C LEU A 56 8.69 9.63 1.74
N GLN A 57 8.13 9.08 2.82
CA GLN A 57 6.96 9.62 3.49
C GLN A 57 7.29 10.97 4.15
N GLU A 58 8.42 11.07 4.86
CA GLU A 58 8.84 12.29 5.55
C GLU A 58 9.08 13.44 4.57
N ASP A 59 9.79 13.18 3.46
CA ASP A 59 10.08 14.19 2.42
C ASP A 59 8.80 14.78 1.80
N HIS A 60 7.76 13.96 1.65
CA HIS A 60 6.48 14.38 1.09
C HIS A 60 5.44 14.79 2.15
N GLY A 61 5.85 15.01 3.40
CA GLY A 61 4.97 15.51 4.48
C GLY A 61 3.91 14.51 4.95
N TYR A 62 4.14 13.21 4.79
CA TYR A 62 3.27 12.16 5.32
C TYR A 62 3.57 11.95 6.81
N HIS A 63 2.57 12.16 7.66
CA HIS A 63 2.65 11.82 9.09
C HIS A 63 1.67 10.67 9.36
N THR A 64 2.18 9.44 9.45
CA THR A 64 1.38 8.31 9.94
C THR A 64 1.19 8.50 11.44
N ALA A 65 -0.05 8.70 11.88
CA ALA A 65 -0.40 8.59 13.29
C ALA A 65 -0.31 7.11 13.69
N ILE A 66 0.72 6.77 14.46
CA ILE A 66 0.85 5.46 15.11
C ILE A 66 0.03 5.48 16.40
#